data_AF-A0A6C0NTV7-F1
#
_entry.id   AF-A0A6C0NTV7-F1
#
_cell.length_a   1.000
_cell.length_b   1.000
_cell.length_c   1.000
_cell.angle_alpha   90.00
_cell.angle_beta   90.00
_cell.angle_gamma   90.00
#
_symmetry.space_group_name_H-M   'P 1'
#
loop_
_entity.id
_entity.type
_entity.pdbx_description
1 polymer ?
#
loop_
_entity_poly.entity_id
_entity_poly.type
_entity_poly.pdbx_seq_one_letter_code
_entity_poly.pdbx_strand_id
1 'polypeptide(L)'
;MYNLVMKDLKLGIQPIFFFMPVMLGMLMLIPSWIYFIVPMYFFWISVPGIFGNFKAQHDLMFTTMMPVTKQDMVKARILVIVILELLHIGFAVIFGLIHDLLYAYINLDIMYYFFAPTMGFWGLCMVIMAIFNIFFITIYYKTAYKFGGALATGVIAAMLFAGIAQWLGIQLTSVSDVFNAHIADHIGLHASILVAGIAIYAAFTFVAYRIAAKRFLEVELL
;
A
#
# COMPACT_ATOMS: atom_id res chain seq x y z
N MET A 1 8.43 -15.72 -15.86
CA MET A 1 7.72 -14.91 -14.83
C MET A 1 8.11 -15.25 -13.39
N TYR A 2 7.89 -16.46 -12.87
CA TYR A 2 8.24 -16.82 -11.48
C TYR A 2 9.69 -16.51 -11.10
N ASN A 3 10.64 -16.85 -11.98
CA ASN A 3 12.06 -16.58 -11.76
C ASN A 3 12.39 -15.09 -11.63
N LEU A 4 11.68 -14.20 -12.33
CA LEU A 4 11.87 -12.75 -12.22
C LEU A 4 11.38 -12.22 -10.87
N VAL A 5 10.19 -12.67 -10.44
CA VAL A 5 9.64 -12.31 -9.12
C VAL A 5 10.57 -12.81 -8.01
N MET A 6 11.04 -14.06 -8.12
CA MET A 6 11.96 -14.64 -7.15
C MET A 6 13.31 -13.92 -7.13
N LYS A 7 13.80 -13.47 -8.29
CA LYS A 7 15.02 -12.64 -8.38
C LYS A 7 14.82 -11.31 -7.65
N ASP A 8 13.72 -10.62 -7.90
CA ASP A 8 13.41 -9.35 -7.23
C ASP A 8 13.27 -9.53 -5.71
N LEU A 9 12.60 -10.60 -5.25
CA LEU A 9 12.40 -10.87 -3.82
C LEU A 9 13.68 -11.33 -3.09
N LYS A 10 14.52 -12.16 -3.71
CA LYS A 10 15.71 -12.73 -3.05
C LYS A 10 16.98 -11.90 -3.23
N LEU A 11 17.15 -11.26 -4.39
CA LEU A 11 18.41 -10.61 -4.77
C LEU A 11 18.25 -9.10 -4.87
N GLY A 12 17.08 -8.63 -5.30
CA GLY A 12 16.85 -7.20 -5.54
C GLY A 12 16.40 -6.42 -4.31
N ILE A 13 15.62 -7.04 -3.40
CA ILE A 13 15.12 -6.41 -2.19
C ILE A 13 15.99 -6.80 -1.00
N GLN A 14 16.45 -5.80 -0.25
CA GLN A 14 17.18 -6.06 1.00
C GLN A 14 16.27 -6.71 2.05
N PRO A 15 16.78 -7.69 2.83
CA PRO A 15 16.01 -8.39 3.85
C PRO A 15 15.26 -7.49 4.84
N ILE A 16 15.82 -6.30 5.14
CA ILE A 16 15.21 -5.33 6.05
C ILE A 16 13.79 -4.92 5.62
N PHE A 17 13.49 -4.86 4.33
CA PHE A 17 12.17 -4.46 3.83
C PHE A 17 11.10 -5.55 4.01
N PHE A 18 11.48 -6.80 4.29
CA PHE A 18 10.55 -7.84 4.73
C PHE A 18 10.25 -7.77 6.22
N PHE A 19 11.16 -7.19 7.02
CA PHE A 19 10.96 -6.92 8.44
C PHE A 19 10.16 -5.63 8.69
N MET A 20 10.27 -4.64 7.80
CA MET A 20 9.54 -3.37 7.87
C MET A 20 8.01 -3.51 8.09
N PRO A 21 7.27 -4.41 7.41
CA PRO A 21 5.85 -4.64 7.68
C PRO A 21 5.53 -4.92 9.15
N VAL A 22 6.40 -5.70 9.83
CA VAL A 22 6.23 -6.07 11.23
C VAL A 22 6.49 -4.87 12.13
N MET A 23 7.60 -4.18 11.90
CA MET A 23 8.00 -3.02 12.71
C MET A 23 7.03 -1.86 12.58
N LEU A 24 6.58 -1.56 11.36
CA LEU A 24 5.62 -0.48 11.10
C LEU A 24 4.21 -0.87 11.54
N GLY A 25 3.82 -2.14 11.36
CA GLY A 25 2.53 -2.66 11.82
C GLY A 25 2.35 -2.56 13.34
N MET A 26 3.44 -2.67 14.12
CA MET A 26 3.41 -2.52 15.58
C MET A 26 2.90 -1.15 16.04
N LEU A 27 3.00 -0.11 15.19
CA LEU A 27 2.45 1.22 15.49
C LEU A 27 0.92 1.20 15.63
N MET A 28 0.23 0.17 15.13
CA MET A 28 -1.21 -0.02 15.37
C MET A 28 -1.54 -0.32 16.83
N LEU A 29 -0.57 -0.76 17.64
CA LEU A 29 -0.80 -1.02 19.06
C LEU A 29 -0.92 0.28 19.88
N ILE A 30 -0.49 1.43 19.34
CA ILE A 30 -0.56 2.71 20.02
C ILE A 30 -2.02 3.18 20.03
N PRO A 31 -2.63 3.41 21.21
CA PRO A 31 -4.03 3.79 21.30
C PRO A 31 -4.26 5.22 20.79
N SER A 32 -5.41 5.43 20.17
CA SER A 32 -5.83 6.72 19.60
C SER A 32 -4.85 7.32 18.57
N TRP A 33 -4.03 6.48 17.93
CA TRP A 33 -3.10 6.89 16.89
C TRP A 33 -3.80 7.20 15.57
N ILE A 34 -3.12 7.94 14.68
CA ILE A 34 -3.60 8.17 13.31
C ILE A 34 -3.28 6.92 12.47
N TYR A 35 -4.14 5.91 12.55
CA TYR A 35 -3.90 4.59 11.95
C TYR A 35 -3.69 4.63 10.43
N PHE A 36 -4.28 5.59 9.71
CA PHE A 36 -4.04 5.78 8.28
C PHE A 36 -2.58 6.03 7.89
N ILE A 37 -1.77 6.55 8.81
CA ILE A 37 -0.35 6.80 8.56
C ILE A 37 0.44 5.48 8.49
N VAL A 38 -0.03 4.43 9.18
CA VAL A 38 0.67 3.15 9.24
C VAL A 38 0.90 2.52 7.86
N PRO A 39 -0.13 2.32 7.00
CA PRO A 39 0.11 1.85 5.64
C PRO A 39 0.90 2.86 4.79
N MET A 40 0.83 4.16 5.10
CA MET A 40 1.56 5.19 4.35
C MET A 40 3.07 5.16 4.57
N TYR A 41 3.55 4.64 5.71
CA TYR A 41 5.00 4.44 5.92
C TYR A 41 5.62 3.51 4.86
N PHE A 42 4.84 2.60 4.27
CA PHE A 42 5.28 1.82 3.13
C PHE A 42 5.74 2.73 1.98
N PHE A 43 4.96 3.77 1.65
CA PHE A 43 5.29 4.70 0.58
C PHE A 43 6.46 5.60 0.94
N TRP A 44 6.59 6.01 2.19
CA TRP A 44 7.63 6.97 2.61
C TRP A 44 8.99 6.33 2.84
N ILE A 45 9.04 5.08 3.27
CA ILE A 45 10.27 4.41 3.69
C ILE A 45 10.57 3.24 2.74
N SER A 46 9.66 2.27 2.65
CA SER A 46 9.92 1.02 1.93
C SER A 46 10.09 1.24 0.43
N VAL A 47 9.19 1.97 -0.23
CA VAL A 47 9.25 2.21 -1.68
C VAL A 47 10.53 2.97 -2.09
N PRO A 48 10.86 4.16 -1.56
CA PRO A 48 12.10 4.86 -1.91
C PRO A 48 13.36 4.04 -1.57
N GLY A 49 13.35 3.28 -0.47
CA GLY A 49 14.45 2.40 -0.12
C GLY A 49 14.69 1.29 -1.15
N ILE A 50 13.61 0.62 -1.56
CA ILE A 50 13.66 -0.46 -2.56
C ILE A 50 14.06 0.08 -3.95
N PHE A 51 13.41 1.14 -4.43
CA PHE A 51 13.71 1.71 -5.74
C PHE A 51 15.05 2.43 -5.79
N GLY A 52 15.49 3.00 -4.67
CA GLY A 52 16.84 3.51 -4.50
C GLY A 52 17.88 2.40 -4.62
N ASN A 53 17.63 1.23 -4.03
CA ASN A 53 18.49 0.07 -4.14
C ASN A 53 18.56 -0.46 -5.58
N PHE A 54 17.41 -0.65 -6.24
CA PHE A 54 17.36 -1.07 -7.64
C PHE A 54 18.15 -0.13 -8.57
N LYS A 55 18.08 1.17 -8.31
CA LYS A 55 18.86 2.16 -9.06
C LYS A 55 20.36 2.03 -8.77
N ALA A 56 20.74 1.89 -7.49
CA ALA A 56 22.14 1.77 -7.09
C ALA A 56 22.81 0.48 -7.61
N GLN A 57 22.05 -0.60 -7.73
CA GLN A 57 22.53 -1.88 -8.26
C GLN A 57 22.41 -2.02 -9.78
N HIS A 58 21.95 -0.98 -10.49
CA HIS A 58 21.67 -1.05 -11.94
C HIS A 58 20.78 -2.25 -12.33
N ASP A 59 19.80 -2.58 -11.48
CA ASP A 59 18.96 -3.79 -11.61
C ASP A 59 18.22 -3.85 -12.96
N LEU A 60 17.82 -2.69 -13.48
CA LEU A 60 17.16 -2.59 -14.78
C LEU A 60 18.07 -3.07 -15.91
N MET A 61 19.35 -2.67 -15.92
CA MET A 61 20.34 -3.07 -16.93
C MET A 61 20.63 -4.57 -16.89
N PHE A 62 20.74 -5.15 -15.70
CA PHE A 62 20.91 -6.59 -15.54
C PHE A 62 19.68 -7.36 -16.01
N THR A 63 18.49 -6.84 -15.71
CA THR A 63 17.23 -7.49 -16.09
C THR A 63 17.00 -7.45 -17.59
N THR A 64 17.45 -6.40 -18.30
CA THR A 64 17.37 -6.31 -19.77
C THR A 64 18.29 -7.26 -20.51
N MET A 65 19.37 -7.73 -19.89
CA MET A 65 20.27 -8.73 -20.48
C MET A 65 19.73 -10.16 -20.37
N MET A 66 18.72 -10.39 -19.53
CA MET A 66 18.07 -11.70 -19.43
C MET A 66 17.13 -11.94 -20.62
N PRO A 67 16.89 -13.20 -21.04
CA PRO A 67 15.95 -13.53 -22.11
C PRO A 67 14.49 -13.42 -21.64
N VAL A 68 14.05 -12.20 -21.34
CA VAL A 68 12.75 -11.88 -20.76
C VAL A 68 12.07 -10.75 -21.53
N THR A 69 10.74 -10.78 -21.60
CA THR A 69 10.01 -9.71 -22.30
C THR A 69 9.90 -8.47 -21.42
N LYS A 70 9.86 -7.28 -22.03
CA LYS A 70 9.61 -6.01 -21.32
C LYS A 70 8.32 -6.06 -20.49
N GLN A 71 7.28 -6.72 -21.00
CA GLN A 71 6.00 -6.88 -20.30
C GLN A 71 6.13 -7.75 -19.04
N ASP A 72 6.90 -8.84 -19.11
CA ASP A 72 7.16 -9.70 -17.96
C ASP A 72 7.97 -8.99 -16.87
N MET A 73 8.88 -8.08 -17.24
CA MET A 73 9.61 -7.25 -16.28
C MET A 73 8.66 -6.33 -15.49
N VAL A 74 7.77 -5.62 -16.18
CA VAL A 74 6.76 -4.75 -15.55
C VAL A 74 5.85 -5.57 -14.65
N LYS A 75 5.34 -6.70 -15.15
CA LYS A 75 4.42 -7.55 -14.41
C LYS A 75 5.08 -8.14 -13.16
N ALA A 76 6.33 -8.58 -13.25
CA ALA A 76 7.07 -9.08 -12.09
C ALA A 76 7.27 -7.99 -11.02
N ARG A 77 7.68 -6.79 -11.42
CA ARG A 77 7.89 -5.67 -10.50
C ARG A 77 6.61 -5.25 -9.78
N ILE A 78 5.50 -5.14 -10.53
CA ILE A 78 4.19 -4.81 -9.94
C ILE A 78 3.75 -5.90 -8.98
N LEU A 79 3.93 -7.18 -9.34
CA LEU A 79 3.58 -8.29 -8.45
C LEU A 79 4.38 -8.25 -7.15
N VAL A 80 5.67 -7.92 -7.20
CA VAL A 80 6.53 -7.74 -6.02
C VAL A 80 6.04 -6.59 -5.14
N ILE A 81 5.67 -5.45 -5.74
CA ILE A 81 5.06 -4.33 -5.00
C ILE A 81 3.78 -4.80 -4.31
N VAL A 82 2.87 -5.44 -5.04
CA VAL A 82 1.60 -5.96 -4.49
C VAL A 82 1.84 -6.94 -3.34
N ILE A 83 2.81 -7.85 -3.45
CA ILE A 83 3.16 -8.75 -2.34
C ILE A 83 3.58 -7.95 -1.11
N LEU A 84 4.46 -6.96 -1.27
CA LEU A 84 4.93 -6.14 -0.15
C LEU A 84 3.81 -5.29 0.45
N GLU A 85 2.92 -4.75 -0.38
CA GLU A 85 1.75 -3.99 0.06
C GLU A 85 0.79 -4.86 0.89
N LEU A 86 0.47 -6.06 0.39
CA LEU A 86 -0.36 -7.02 1.11
C LEU A 86 0.31 -7.50 2.40
N LEU A 87 1.64 -7.59 2.46
CA LEU A 87 2.36 -7.86 3.70
C LEU A 87 2.20 -6.70 4.69
N HIS A 88 2.36 -5.44 4.26
CA HIS A 88 2.18 -4.27 5.14
C HIS A 88 0.74 -4.20 5.68
N ILE A 89 -0.27 -4.38 4.82
CA ILE A 89 -1.67 -4.41 5.28
C ILE A 89 -1.94 -5.63 6.14
N GLY A 90 -1.47 -6.82 5.75
CA GLY A 90 -1.71 -8.06 6.49
C GLY A 90 -1.17 -7.99 7.93
N PHE A 91 0.07 -7.52 8.11
CA PHE A 91 0.62 -7.30 9.46
C PHE A 91 -0.12 -6.20 10.20
N ALA A 92 -0.47 -5.09 9.54
CA ALA A 92 -1.26 -4.03 10.18
C ALA A 92 -2.62 -4.55 10.68
N VAL A 93 -3.31 -5.40 9.90
CA VAL A 93 -4.57 -6.06 10.31
C VAL A 93 -4.35 -6.95 11.52
N ILE A 94 -3.30 -7.77 11.52
CA ILE A 94 -2.98 -8.64 12.65
C ILE A 94 -2.75 -7.81 13.92
N PHE A 95 -1.95 -6.74 13.84
CA PHE A 95 -1.72 -5.86 14.99
C PHE A 95 -2.95 -5.05 15.39
N GLY A 96 -3.83 -4.68 14.46
CA GLY A 96 -5.12 -4.07 14.76
C GLY A 96 -6.05 -5.02 15.54
N LEU A 97 -6.10 -6.30 15.16
CA LEU A 97 -6.86 -7.31 15.91
C LEU A 97 -6.28 -7.56 17.32
N ILE A 98 -4.93 -7.57 17.43
CA ILE A 98 -4.26 -7.68 18.73
C ILE A 98 -4.54 -6.45 19.59
N HIS A 99 -4.54 -5.25 18.99
CA HIS A 99 -4.92 -4.01 19.65
C HIS A 99 -6.33 -4.13 20.26
N ASP A 100 -7.34 -4.47 19.45
CA ASP A 100 -8.72 -4.60 19.91
C ASP A 100 -8.84 -5.62 21.06
N LEU A 101 -8.17 -6.78 20.94
CA LEU A 101 -8.19 -7.83 21.97
C LEU A 101 -7.51 -7.39 23.28
N LEU A 102 -6.36 -6.72 23.18
CA LEU A 102 -5.58 -6.27 24.32
C LEU A 102 -6.34 -5.22 25.13
N TYR A 103 -6.94 -4.25 24.46
CA TYR A 103 -7.65 -3.16 25.13
C TYR A 103 -9.02 -3.59 25.66
N ALA A 104 -9.70 -4.52 24.98
CA ALA A 104 -10.88 -5.19 25.54
C ALA A 104 -10.53 -5.95 26.83
N TYR A 105 -9.39 -6.65 26.88
CA TYR A 105 -8.95 -7.38 28.07
C TYR A 105 -8.67 -6.46 29.26
N ILE A 106 -8.09 -5.28 29.02
CA ILE A 106 -7.72 -4.30 30.07
C ILE A 106 -8.93 -3.45 30.49
N ASN A 107 -10.10 -3.60 29.85
CA ASN A 107 -11.31 -2.77 30.06
C ASN A 107 -11.01 -1.27 29.94
N LEU A 108 -10.11 -0.90 29.04
CA LEU A 108 -9.80 0.50 28.76
C LEU A 108 -10.68 0.97 27.61
N ASP A 109 -11.58 1.90 27.90
CA ASP A 109 -12.40 2.53 26.86
C ASP A 109 -11.51 3.49 26.05
N ILE A 110 -11.23 3.13 24.79
CA ILE A 110 -10.39 3.94 23.91
C ILE A 110 -11.28 4.92 23.16
N MET A 111 -11.07 6.21 23.42
CA MET A 111 -11.66 7.24 22.59
C MET A 111 -10.87 7.40 21.29
N TYR A 112 -11.50 7.03 20.17
CA TYR A 112 -10.93 7.24 18.84
C TYR A 112 -11.26 8.65 18.34
N TYR A 113 -10.22 9.51 18.25
CA TYR A 113 -10.33 10.83 17.61
C TYR A 113 -10.40 10.75 16.08
N PHE A 114 -9.98 9.61 15.52
CA PHE A 114 -9.97 9.31 14.09
C PHE A 114 -10.73 8.00 13.82
N PHE A 115 -10.56 7.42 12.65
CA PHE A 115 -11.15 6.12 12.30
C PHE A 115 -10.55 4.99 13.14
N ALA A 116 -11.40 4.23 13.84
CA ALA A 116 -11.02 2.97 14.48
C ALA A 116 -10.58 1.92 13.44
N PRO A 117 -9.74 0.92 13.82
CA PRO A 117 -9.20 -0.11 12.93
C PRO A 117 -10.24 -1.19 12.53
N THR A 118 -11.43 -0.76 12.11
CA THR A 118 -12.56 -1.60 11.72
C THR A 118 -12.42 -2.17 10.29
N MET A 119 -13.29 -3.12 9.92
CA MET A 119 -13.29 -3.71 8.58
C MET A 119 -13.44 -2.66 7.46
N GLY A 120 -14.28 -1.64 7.68
CA GLY A 120 -14.41 -0.53 6.72
C GLY A 120 -13.12 0.28 6.56
N PHE A 121 -12.38 0.51 7.66
CA PHE A 121 -11.10 1.21 7.63
C PHE A 121 -10.06 0.48 6.78
N TRP A 122 -9.99 -0.85 6.85
CA TRP A 122 -9.12 -1.64 5.99
C TRP A 122 -9.49 -1.54 4.51
N GLY A 123 -10.78 -1.39 4.19
CA GLY A 123 -11.26 -1.07 2.85
C GLY A 123 -10.71 0.27 2.34
N LEU A 124 -10.76 1.31 3.17
CA LEU A 124 -10.18 2.62 2.83
C LEU A 124 -8.65 2.56 2.67
N CYS A 125 -7.96 1.76 3.49
CA CYS A 125 -6.52 1.53 3.33
C CYS A 125 -6.20 0.89 1.97
N MET A 126 -6.99 -0.08 1.51
CA MET A 126 -6.83 -0.66 0.17
C MET A 126 -6.99 0.38 -0.94
N VAL A 127 -7.93 1.32 -0.80
CA VAL A 127 -8.11 2.42 -1.76
C VAL A 127 -6.89 3.36 -1.78
N ILE A 128 -6.29 3.65 -0.62
CA ILE A 128 -5.05 4.43 -0.55
C ILE A 128 -3.92 3.76 -1.33
N MET A 129 -3.72 2.45 -1.14
CA MET A 129 -2.72 1.69 -1.91
C MET A 129 -3.05 1.71 -3.41
N ALA A 130 -4.32 1.62 -3.77
CA ALA A 130 -4.79 1.65 -5.16
C ALA A 130 -4.42 2.98 -5.86
N ILE A 131 -4.67 4.09 -5.17
CA ILE A 131 -4.34 5.44 -5.63
C ILE A 131 -2.82 5.58 -5.75
N PHE A 132 -2.06 5.16 -4.74
CA PHE A 132 -0.61 5.18 -4.82
C PHE A 132 -0.10 4.40 -6.04
N ASN A 133 -0.58 3.17 -6.24
CA ASN A 133 -0.18 2.30 -7.35
C ASN A 133 -0.45 2.92 -8.71
N ILE A 134 -1.65 3.46 -8.94
CA ILE A 134 -1.97 4.02 -10.26
C ILE A 134 -1.10 5.24 -10.60
N PHE A 135 -0.79 6.10 -9.64
CA PHE A 135 0.07 7.26 -9.88
C PHE A 135 1.54 6.87 -9.97
N PHE A 136 2.04 6.14 -8.98
CA PHE A 136 3.44 5.75 -8.88
C PHE A 136 3.87 4.88 -10.08
N ILE A 137 3.18 3.77 -10.33
CA ILE A 137 3.57 2.79 -11.35
C ILE A 137 3.49 3.44 -12.73
N THR A 138 2.41 4.16 -13.04
CA THR A 138 2.24 4.71 -14.39
C THR A 138 3.25 5.81 -14.70
N ILE A 139 3.61 6.66 -13.73
CA ILE A 139 4.59 7.73 -13.92
C ILE A 139 6.01 7.16 -13.93
N TYR A 140 6.32 6.19 -13.07
CA TYR A 140 7.63 5.55 -13.02
C TYR A 140 8.01 4.93 -14.37
N TYR A 141 7.10 4.15 -14.96
CA TYR A 141 7.35 3.47 -16.24
C TYR A 141 7.37 4.39 -17.47
N LYS A 142 7.20 5.72 -17.32
CA LYS A 142 7.53 6.68 -18.38
C LYS A 142 9.03 6.77 -18.64
N THR A 143 9.85 6.55 -17.61
CA THR A 143 11.32 6.64 -17.74
C THR A 143 12.02 5.38 -17.25
N ALA A 144 11.33 4.54 -16.46
CA ALA A 144 11.86 3.34 -15.78
C ALA A 144 13.11 3.57 -14.89
N TYR A 145 13.61 4.79 -14.82
CA TYR A 145 14.86 5.14 -14.12
C TYR A 145 14.64 6.21 -13.04
N LYS A 146 13.83 7.23 -13.32
CA LYS A 146 13.57 8.34 -12.37
C LYS A 146 12.36 8.01 -11.49
N PHE A 147 12.61 7.39 -10.34
CA PHE A 147 11.54 7.06 -9.39
C PHE A 147 11.09 8.22 -8.49
N GLY A 148 11.96 9.21 -8.22
CA GLY A 148 11.67 10.28 -7.25
C GLY A 148 10.42 11.11 -7.58
N GLY A 149 10.27 11.53 -8.84
CA GLY A 149 9.08 12.29 -9.27
C GLY A 149 7.80 11.45 -9.23
N ALA A 150 7.87 10.19 -9.67
CA ALA A 150 6.76 9.25 -9.60
C ALA A 150 6.32 8.99 -8.16
N LEU A 151 7.29 8.82 -7.25
CA LEU A 151 7.07 8.63 -5.83
C LEU A 151 6.38 9.84 -5.20
N ALA A 152 6.90 11.04 -5.45
CA ALA A 152 6.31 12.27 -4.93
C ALA A 152 4.85 12.42 -5.37
N THR A 153 4.54 12.19 -6.65
CA THR A 153 3.15 12.27 -7.13
C THR A 153 2.26 11.20 -6.49
N GLY A 154 2.74 9.95 -6.36
CA GLY A 154 1.99 8.88 -5.70
C GLY A 154 1.72 9.17 -4.23
N VAL A 155 2.72 9.64 -3.49
CA VAL A 155 2.60 10.02 -2.08
C VAL A 155 1.64 11.19 -1.90
N ILE A 156 1.73 12.24 -2.73
CA ILE A 156 0.83 13.39 -2.67
C ILE A 156 -0.62 12.94 -2.91
N ALA A 157 -0.86 12.10 -3.93
CA ALA A 157 -2.21 11.60 -4.22
C ALA A 157 -2.78 10.77 -3.06
N ALA A 158 -1.98 9.87 -2.48
CA ALA A 158 -2.36 9.08 -1.32
C ALA A 158 -2.65 9.97 -0.09
N MET A 159 -1.80 10.97 0.16
CA MET A 159 -1.96 11.93 1.26
C MET A 159 -3.20 12.80 1.12
N LEU A 160 -3.50 13.27 -0.09
CA LEU A 160 -4.72 14.03 -0.34
C LEU A 160 -5.96 13.19 -0.07
N PHE A 161 -5.97 11.93 -0.51
CA PHE A 161 -7.09 11.04 -0.23
C PHE A 161 -7.28 10.78 1.26
N ALA A 162 -6.20 10.43 1.98
CA ALA A 162 -6.29 10.23 3.43
C ALA A 162 -6.69 11.53 4.14
N GLY A 163 -6.10 12.67 3.79
CA GLY A 163 -6.46 13.96 4.39
C GLY A 163 -7.96 14.28 4.20
N ILE A 164 -8.50 14.05 3.00
CA ILE A 164 -9.93 14.25 2.71
C ILE A 164 -10.80 13.25 3.49
N ALA A 165 -10.41 11.97 3.55
CA ALA A 165 -11.13 10.94 4.29
C ALA A 165 -11.19 11.28 5.78
N GLN A 166 -10.06 11.65 6.40
CA GLN A 166 -9.98 12.11 7.79
C GLN A 166 -10.82 13.36 8.02
N TRP A 167 -10.72 14.35 7.13
CA TRP A 167 -11.49 15.57 7.25
C TRP A 167 -13.00 15.32 7.23
N LEU A 168 -13.46 14.45 6.31
CA LEU A 168 -14.86 14.03 6.25
C LEU A 168 -15.29 13.26 7.50
N GLY A 169 -14.42 12.41 8.05
CA GLY A 169 -14.67 11.69 9.30
C GLY A 169 -14.81 12.62 10.51
N ILE A 170 -14.12 13.76 10.53
CA ILE A 170 -14.22 14.75 11.61
C ILE A 170 -15.46 15.65 11.44
N GLN A 171 -15.76 16.06 10.20
CA GLN A 171 -16.85 17.01 9.93
C GLN A 171 -18.24 16.36 9.94
N LEU A 172 -18.35 15.10 9.54
CA LEU A 172 -19.62 14.38 9.44
C LEU A 172 -19.71 13.37 10.58
N THR A 173 -20.48 13.70 11.62
CA THR A 173 -20.78 12.79 12.74
C THR A 173 -21.39 11.47 12.25
N SER A 174 -22.18 11.48 11.19
CA SER A 174 -22.70 10.25 10.58
C SER A 174 -21.59 9.32 10.04
N VAL A 175 -20.46 9.87 9.60
CA VAL A 175 -19.31 9.08 9.12
C VAL A 175 -18.47 8.61 10.31
N SER A 176 -18.24 9.44 11.32
CA SER A 176 -17.56 9.00 12.55
C SER A 176 -18.34 7.88 13.23
N ASP A 177 -19.66 7.99 13.33
CA ASP A 177 -20.51 7.04 14.01
C ASP A 177 -20.53 5.70 13.28
N VAL A 178 -20.56 5.68 11.95
CA VAL A 178 -20.50 4.42 11.19
C VAL A 178 -19.18 3.67 11.43
N PHE A 179 -18.05 4.37 11.54
CA PHE A 179 -16.74 3.73 11.68
C PHE A 179 -16.28 3.52 13.13
N ASN A 180 -16.79 4.29 14.08
CA ASN A 180 -16.43 4.23 15.50
C ASN A 180 -17.53 3.61 16.40
N ALA A 181 -18.76 3.44 15.91
CA ALA A 181 -19.78 2.64 16.61
C ALA A 181 -19.39 1.15 16.63
N HIS A 182 -20.03 0.40 17.53
CA HIS A 182 -19.80 -1.03 17.66
C HIS A 182 -19.95 -1.75 16.32
N ILE A 183 -18.93 -2.56 15.96
CA ILE A 183 -18.84 -3.28 14.69
C ILE A 183 -20.13 -4.07 14.40
N ALA A 184 -20.79 -4.59 15.45
CA ALA A 184 -22.01 -5.37 15.38
C ALA A 184 -23.21 -4.65 14.72
N ASP A 185 -23.28 -3.31 14.82
CA ASP A 185 -24.46 -2.57 14.35
C ASP A 185 -24.45 -2.34 12.83
N HIS A 186 -23.27 -2.39 12.19
CA HIS A 186 -23.10 -2.06 10.76
C HIS A 186 -22.16 -3.01 10.00
N ILE A 187 -22.12 -4.30 10.38
CA ILE A 187 -21.28 -5.33 9.74
C ILE A 187 -21.45 -5.33 8.21
N GLY A 188 -22.69 -5.25 7.72
CA GLY A 188 -22.98 -5.28 6.28
C GLY A 188 -22.35 -4.13 5.51
N LEU A 189 -22.41 -2.91 6.05
CA LEU A 189 -21.79 -1.73 5.46
C LEU A 189 -20.26 -1.86 5.48
N HIS A 190 -19.68 -2.24 6.62
CA HIS A 190 -18.23 -2.41 6.75
C HIS A 190 -17.68 -3.47 5.79
N ALA A 191 -18.38 -4.60 5.66
CA ALA A 191 -18.03 -5.66 4.72
C ALA A 191 -18.12 -5.17 3.27
N SER A 192 -19.17 -4.42 2.91
CA SER A 192 -19.30 -3.84 1.57
C SER A 192 -18.19 -2.86 1.23
N ILE A 193 -17.77 -2.01 2.18
CA ILE A 193 -16.68 -1.05 2.02
C ILE A 193 -15.35 -1.80 1.82
N LEU A 194 -15.13 -2.87 2.58
CA LEU A 194 -13.95 -3.72 2.43
C LEU A 194 -13.89 -4.38 1.03
N VAL A 195 -14.99 -4.99 0.59
CA VAL A 195 -15.09 -5.62 -0.73
C VAL A 195 -14.89 -4.60 -1.85
N ALA A 196 -15.52 -3.42 -1.73
CA ALA A 196 -15.33 -2.32 -2.67
C ALA A 196 -13.87 -1.85 -2.70
N GLY A 197 -13.21 -1.72 -1.55
CA GLY A 197 -11.81 -1.34 -1.45
C GLY A 197 -10.87 -2.35 -2.13
N ILE A 198 -11.08 -3.65 -1.91
CA ILE A 198 -10.32 -4.72 -2.57
C ILE A 198 -10.55 -4.69 -4.09
N ALA A 199 -11.79 -4.50 -4.53
CA ALA A 199 -12.13 -4.42 -5.95
C ALA A 199 -11.47 -3.21 -6.63
N ILE A 200 -11.49 -2.04 -5.98
CA ILE A 200 -10.80 -0.82 -6.45
C ILE A 200 -9.29 -1.05 -6.52
N TYR A 201 -8.70 -1.66 -5.49
CA TYR A 201 -7.28 -1.99 -5.46
C TYR A 201 -6.86 -2.90 -6.61
N ALA A 202 -7.60 -3.99 -6.84
CA ALA A 202 -7.34 -4.90 -7.94
C ALA A 202 -7.51 -4.20 -9.30
N ALA A 203 -8.59 -3.44 -9.48
CA ALA A 203 -8.88 -2.74 -10.73
C ALA A 203 -7.81 -1.68 -11.06
N PHE A 204 -7.45 -0.84 -10.10
CA PHE A 204 -6.47 0.24 -10.31
C PHE A 204 -5.07 -0.32 -10.54
N THR A 205 -4.68 -1.38 -9.81
CA THR A 205 -3.41 -2.06 -10.02
C THR A 205 -3.35 -2.71 -11.40
N PHE A 206 -4.45 -3.31 -11.87
CA PHE A 206 -4.53 -3.88 -13.20
C PHE A 206 -4.48 -2.82 -14.31
N VAL A 207 -5.17 -1.68 -14.14
CA VAL A 207 -5.10 -0.54 -15.05
C VAL A 207 -3.68 0.03 -15.07
N ALA A 208 -3.04 0.19 -13.90
CA ALA A 208 -1.67 0.65 -13.76
C ALA A 208 -0.70 -0.27 -14.53
N TYR A 209 -0.87 -1.59 -14.42
CA TYR A 209 -0.12 -2.57 -15.21
C TYR A 209 -0.30 -2.37 -16.71
N ARG A 210 -1.54 -2.26 -17.21
CA ARG A 210 -1.78 -2.08 -18.66
C ARG A 210 -1.12 -0.80 -19.19
N ILE A 211 -1.21 0.30 -18.45
CA ILE A 211 -0.60 1.59 -18.83
C ILE A 211 0.92 1.49 -18.77
N ALA A 212 1.47 0.92 -17.70
CA ALA A 212 2.91 0.75 -17.52
C ALA A 212 3.53 -0.15 -18.58
N ALA A 213 2.88 -1.27 -18.90
CA ALA A 213 3.35 -2.19 -19.94
C ALA A 213 3.43 -1.50 -21.30
N LYS A 214 2.44 -0.66 -21.66
CA LYS A 214 2.48 0.15 -22.89
C LYS A 214 3.61 1.18 -22.88
N ARG A 215 3.71 1.97 -21.82
CA ARG A 215 4.75 3.01 -21.68
C ARG A 215 6.15 2.42 -21.71
N PHE A 216 6.36 1.28 -21.07
CA PHE A 216 7.67 0.64 -21.00
C PHE A 216 8.13 0.05 -22.33
N LEU A 217 7.22 -0.26 -23.26
CA LEU A 217 7.60 -0.68 -24.61
C LEU A 217 8.30 0.47 -25.37
N GLU A 218 7.81 1.70 -25.19
CA GLU A 218 8.34 2.92 -25.81
C GLU A 218 9.67 3.40 -25.19
N VAL A 219 10.02 2.90 -24.01
CA VAL A 219 11.31 3.22 -23.38
C VAL A 219 12.42 2.48 -24.10
N GLU A 220 13.35 3.23 -24.69
CA GLU A 220 14.62 2.69 -25.17
C GLU A 220 15.43 2.20 -23.97
N LEU A 221 15.65 0.89 -23.95
CA LEU A 221 16.49 0.24 -22.95
C LEU A 221 17.87 0.12 -23.58
N LEU A 222 18.64 1.21 -23.55
CA LEU A 222 20.10 1.35 -23.73
C LEU A 222 20.46 2.83 -23.91
#